data_AF-A0A7X5VLF9-F1
#
_entry.id   AF-A0A7X5VLF9-F1
#
_cell.length_a   1.000
_cell.length_b   1.000
_cell.length_c   1.000
_cell.angle_alpha   90.00
_cell.angle_beta   90.00
_cell.angle_gamma   90.00
#
_symmetry.space_group_name_H-M   'P 1'
#
loop_
_entity.id
_entity.type
_entity.pdbx_description
1 polymer ?
#
loop_
_entity_poly.entity_id
_entity_poly.type
_entity_poly.pdbx_seq_one_letter_code
_entity_poly.pdbx_strand_id
1 'polypeptide(L)'
;MGRRIREIRLAAGLRQWELARMLGTTQSAVHKYEHGVVPEPRRLIELARVGDTGVEWILTGEHWENGATDRRRLETDILDTARSLCKLDERSQATLEEALRIMREAIAVLERRDDDPVAQLSPHGGALRAHAGETLELLERAWEIQRSVLERVTRDAKDRLAEG
;
A
#
# COMPACT_ATOMS: atom_id res chain seq x y z
N MET A 1 -6.40 -15.56 -5.92
CA MET A 1 -7.29 -15.53 -4.73
C MET A 1 -6.96 -16.63 -3.73
N GLY A 2 -7.18 -17.92 -4.03
CA GLY A 2 -7.00 -18.99 -3.03
C GLY A 2 -5.62 -19.05 -2.37
N ARG A 3 -4.55 -18.82 -3.16
CA ARG A 3 -3.18 -18.65 -2.64
C ARG A 3 -3.06 -17.53 -1.62
N ARG A 4 -3.67 -16.36 -1.88
CA ARG A 4 -3.68 -15.20 -0.97
C ARG A 4 -4.43 -15.47 0.33
N ILE A 5 -5.54 -16.21 0.28
CA ILE A 5 -6.25 -16.64 1.50
C ILE A 5 -5.36 -17.56 2.34
N ARG A 6 -4.62 -18.47 1.69
CA ARG A 6 -3.65 -19.33 2.37
C ARG A 6 -2.50 -18.53 2.98
N GLU A 7 -1.98 -17.54 2.26
CA GLU A 7 -0.96 -16.60 2.77
C GLU A 7 -1.46 -15.81 3.98
N ILE A 8 -2.69 -15.31 3.95
CA ILE A 8 -3.34 -14.65 5.10
C ILE A 8 -3.35 -15.56 6.31
N ARG A 9 -3.84 -16.79 6.14
CA ARG A 9 -3.90 -17.77 7.22
C ARG A 9 -2.53 -18.09 7.81
N LEU A 10 -1.54 -18.36 6.95
CA LEU A 10 -0.21 -18.76 7.37
C LEU A 10 0.55 -17.63 8.08
N ALA A 11 0.45 -16.39 7.58
CA ALA A 11 1.08 -15.25 8.24
C ALA A 11 0.48 -14.95 9.62
N ALA A 12 -0.80 -15.25 9.81
CA ALA A 12 -1.47 -15.17 11.11
C ALA A 12 -1.16 -16.36 12.05
N GLY A 13 -0.34 -17.33 11.60
CA GLY A 13 0.01 -18.52 12.39
C GLY A 13 -1.14 -19.52 12.57
N LEU A 14 -2.20 -19.42 11.76
CA LEU A 14 -3.45 -20.16 11.96
C LEU A 14 -3.48 -21.49 11.19
N ARG A 15 -4.09 -22.50 11.79
CA ARG A 15 -4.57 -23.72 11.12
C ARG A 15 -5.90 -23.43 10.42
N GLN A 16 -6.26 -24.27 9.44
CA GLN A 16 -7.51 -24.08 8.68
C GLN A 16 -8.76 -24.07 9.57
N TRP A 17 -8.79 -24.90 10.62
CA TRP A 17 -9.92 -24.95 11.55
C TRP A 17 -9.98 -23.72 12.47
N GLU A 18 -8.85 -23.10 12.79
CA GLU A 18 -8.79 -21.87 13.59
C GLU A 18 -9.33 -20.69 12.79
N LEU A 19 -8.89 -20.56 11.54
CA LEU A 19 -9.46 -19.59 10.61
C LEU A 19 -10.95 -19.83 10.40
N ALA A 20 -11.37 -21.10 10.26
CA ALA A 20 -12.79 -21.43 10.10
C ALA A 20 -13.62 -20.95 11.30
N ARG A 21 -13.10 -21.13 12.52
CA ARG A 21 -13.74 -20.64 13.75
C ARG A 21 -13.88 -19.12 13.76
N MET A 22 -12.84 -18.39 13.32
CA MET A 22 -12.89 -16.93 13.22
C MET A 22 -13.90 -16.44 12.17
N LEU A 23 -13.99 -17.14 11.04
CA LEU A 23 -14.91 -16.80 9.95
C LEU A 23 -16.35 -17.30 10.15
N GLY A 24 -16.63 -17.98 11.28
CA GLY A 24 -17.95 -18.58 11.54
C GLY A 24 -18.33 -19.63 10.49
N THR A 25 -17.37 -20.44 10.04
CA THR A 25 -17.57 -21.43 8.96
C THR A 25 -16.89 -22.76 9.30
N THR A 26 -16.89 -23.71 8.35
CA THR A 26 -16.28 -25.03 8.53
C THR A 26 -14.87 -25.08 7.97
N GLN A 27 -14.02 -25.99 8.49
CA GLN A 27 -12.68 -26.24 7.94
C GLN A 27 -12.75 -26.61 6.45
N SER A 28 -13.75 -27.39 6.05
CA SER A 28 -13.99 -27.76 4.64
C SER A 28 -14.25 -26.54 3.76
N ALA A 29 -14.98 -25.54 4.27
CA ALA A 29 -15.18 -24.27 3.55
C ALA A 29 -13.86 -23.51 3.39
N VAL A 30 -13.04 -23.41 4.44
CA VAL A 30 -11.71 -22.79 4.35
C VAL A 30 -10.81 -23.49 3.33
N HIS A 31 -10.80 -24.82 3.32
CA HIS A 31 -10.07 -25.59 2.30
C HIS A 31 -10.54 -25.23 0.88
N LYS A 32 -11.84 -25.13 0.66
CA LYS A 32 -12.42 -24.70 -0.63
C LYS A 32 -11.97 -23.28 -1.00
N TYR A 33 -11.91 -22.37 -0.03
CA TYR A 33 -11.45 -20.99 -0.26
C TYR A 33 -10.00 -20.93 -0.70
N GLU A 34 -9.12 -21.69 -0.06
CA GLU A 34 -7.71 -21.79 -0.44
C GLU A 34 -7.51 -22.40 -1.84
N HIS A 35 -8.50 -23.12 -2.35
CA HIS A 35 -8.52 -23.70 -3.69
C HIS A 35 -9.34 -22.88 -4.71
N GLY A 36 -9.74 -21.65 -4.36
CA GLY A 36 -10.31 -20.70 -5.30
C GLY A 36 -11.83 -20.59 -5.31
N VAL A 37 -12.54 -21.26 -4.39
CA VAL A 37 -13.96 -20.97 -4.16
C VAL A 37 -14.10 -19.60 -3.51
N VAL A 38 -14.94 -18.75 -4.07
CA VAL A 38 -15.16 -17.38 -3.55
C VAL A 38 -15.99 -17.43 -2.26
N PRO A 39 -15.50 -16.91 -1.12
CA PRO A 39 -16.28 -16.75 0.08
C PRO A 39 -17.38 -15.71 -0.10
N GLU A 40 -18.42 -15.81 0.72
CA GLU A 40 -19.45 -14.77 0.80
C GLU A 40 -18.86 -13.42 1.26
N PRO A 41 -19.50 -12.29 0.90
CA PRO A 41 -18.97 -10.95 1.19
C PRO A 41 -18.60 -10.73 2.66
N ARG A 42 -19.43 -11.24 3.59
CA ARG A 42 -19.14 -11.16 5.02
C ARG A 42 -17.82 -11.83 5.40
N ARG A 43 -17.53 -13.00 4.84
CA ARG A 43 -16.27 -13.73 5.10
C ARG A 43 -15.07 -13.07 4.44
N LEU A 44 -15.25 -12.43 3.29
CA LEU A 44 -14.21 -11.63 2.67
C LEU A 44 -13.79 -10.45 3.55
N ILE A 45 -14.76 -9.77 4.18
CA ILE A 45 -14.48 -8.67 5.12
C ILE A 45 -13.70 -9.18 6.34
N GLU A 46 -14.11 -10.31 6.92
CA GLU A 46 -13.36 -10.88 8.06
C GLU A 46 -11.97 -11.37 7.66
N LEU A 47 -11.81 -11.97 6.46
CA LEU A 47 -10.50 -12.34 5.91
C LEU A 47 -9.60 -11.12 5.71
N ALA A 48 -10.16 -10.00 5.24
CA ALA A 48 -9.43 -8.75 5.07
C ALA A 48 -8.92 -8.22 6.41
N ARG A 49 -9.72 -8.30 7.47
CA ARG A 49 -9.31 -7.94 8.84
C ARG A 49 -8.21 -8.84 9.39
N VAL A 50 -8.33 -10.16 9.23
CA VAL A 50 -7.25 -11.11 9.61
C VAL A 50 -5.98 -10.85 8.78
N GLY A 51 -6.17 -10.43 7.54
CA GLY A 51 -5.13 -10.18 6.58
C GLY A 51 -4.38 -8.87 6.74
N ASP A 52 -4.91 -7.92 7.52
CA ASP A 52 -4.53 -6.49 7.52
C ASP A 52 -4.40 -5.94 6.09
N THR A 53 -5.42 -6.22 5.27
CA THR A 53 -5.47 -5.94 3.82
C THR A 53 -6.88 -5.51 3.42
N GLY A 54 -7.07 -5.11 2.16
CA GLY A 54 -8.40 -4.90 1.58
C GLY A 54 -9.00 -6.16 0.94
N VAL A 55 -10.33 -6.15 0.76
CA VAL A 55 -11.07 -7.23 0.08
C VAL A 55 -10.66 -7.29 -1.39
N GLU A 56 -10.39 -6.15 -2.01
CA GLU A 56 -9.91 -6.05 -3.38
C GLU A 56 -8.62 -6.84 -3.57
N TRP A 57 -7.62 -6.66 -2.70
CA TRP A 57 -6.34 -7.37 -2.80
C TRP A 57 -6.53 -8.89 -2.67
N ILE A 58 -7.43 -9.35 -1.81
CA ILE A 58 -7.74 -10.80 -1.71
C ILE A 58 -8.23 -11.34 -3.06
N LEU A 59 -9.11 -10.60 -3.72
CA LEU A 59 -9.73 -10.99 -4.98
C LEU A 59 -8.80 -10.83 -6.18
N THR A 60 -8.09 -9.71 -6.31
CA THR A 60 -7.26 -9.35 -7.48
C THR A 60 -5.77 -9.63 -7.24
N GLY A 61 -5.27 -9.26 -6.06
CA GLY A 61 -3.84 -9.20 -5.73
C GLY A 61 -3.25 -7.81 -5.88
N GLU A 62 -4.10 -6.80 -6.09
CA GLU A 62 -3.73 -5.41 -6.28
C GLU A 62 -4.63 -4.53 -5.43
N HIS A 63 -4.04 -3.51 -4.80
CA HIS A 63 -4.77 -2.44 -4.13
C HIS A 63 -5.36 -1.46 -5.15
N TRP A 64 -6.58 -0.98 -4.90
CA TRP A 64 -7.28 -0.11 -5.84
C TRP A 64 -6.67 1.29 -5.90
N GLU A 65 -6.08 1.73 -4.79
CA GLU A 65 -5.57 3.08 -4.59
C GLU A 65 -4.25 3.33 -5.35
N ASN A 66 -3.36 2.36 -5.41
CA ASN A 66 -2.02 2.53 -6.01
C ASN A 66 -1.56 1.35 -6.86
N GLY A 67 -2.38 0.31 -7.05
CA GLY A 67 -1.97 -0.91 -7.76
C GLY A 67 -0.89 -1.70 -7.02
N ALA A 68 -0.60 -1.41 -5.75
CA ALA A 68 0.40 -2.15 -4.98
C ALA A 68 -0.01 -3.62 -4.86
N THR A 69 0.97 -4.50 -5.02
CA THR A 69 0.81 -5.95 -4.93
C THR A 69 1.21 -6.51 -3.57
N ASP A 70 1.87 -5.70 -2.73
CA ASP A 70 2.05 -6.01 -1.31
C ASP A 70 0.69 -6.20 -0.65
N ARG A 71 0.62 -7.09 0.33
CA ARG A 71 -0.58 -7.40 1.10
C ARG A 71 -0.93 -6.33 2.11
N ARG A 72 0.07 -5.67 2.70
CA ARG A 72 -0.18 -4.80 3.85
C ARG A 72 -0.92 -3.55 3.38
N ARG A 73 -2.06 -3.27 4.00
CA ARG A 73 -2.81 -2.05 3.74
C ARG A 73 -1.94 -0.84 4.09
N LEU A 74 -1.99 0.19 3.26
CA LEU A 74 -1.25 1.43 3.49
C LEU A 74 -1.65 2.03 4.84
N GLU A 75 -0.66 2.54 5.57
CA GLU A 75 -0.87 3.17 6.87
C GLU A 75 -1.77 4.41 6.74
N THR A 76 -2.57 4.68 7.78
CA THR A 76 -3.57 5.77 7.77
C THR A 76 -2.95 7.14 7.47
N ASP A 77 -1.75 7.39 7.98
CA ASP A 77 -1.02 8.64 7.77
C ASP A 77 -0.67 8.87 6.29
N ILE A 78 -0.36 7.81 5.54
CA ILE A 78 -0.11 7.89 4.09
C ILE A 78 -1.40 8.28 3.36
N LEU A 79 -2.54 7.70 3.75
CA LEU A 79 -3.85 7.98 3.13
C LEU A 79 -4.32 9.42 3.42
N ASP A 80 -4.15 9.88 4.66
CA ASP A 80 -4.50 11.25 5.05
C ASP A 80 -3.60 12.29 4.35
N THR A 81 -2.33 11.95 4.17
CA THR A 81 -1.40 12.75 3.36
C THR A 81 -1.84 12.78 1.90
N ALA A 82 -2.10 11.62 1.29
CA ALA A 82 -2.58 11.55 -0.10
C ALA A 82 -3.85 12.38 -0.31
N ARG A 83 -4.80 12.30 0.63
CA ARG A 83 -6.05 13.09 0.60
C ARG A 83 -5.82 14.59 0.69
N SER A 84 -4.79 15.00 1.45
CA SER A 84 -4.40 16.40 1.54
C SER A 84 -3.76 16.88 0.23
N LEU A 85 -2.93 16.04 -0.39
CA LEU A 85 -2.30 16.32 -1.69
C LEU A 85 -3.33 16.41 -2.83
N CYS A 86 -4.45 15.69 -2.75
CA CYS A 86 -5.56 15.81 -3.72
C CYS A 86 -6.12 17.23 -3.87
N LYS A 87 -5.97 18.07 -2.84
CA LYS A 87 -6.56 19.41 -2.80
C LYS A 87 -5.68 20.46 -3.46
N LEU A 88 -4.47 20.09 -3.88
CA LEU A 88 -3.52 20.99 -4.52
C LEU A 88 -3.92 21.25 -5.98
N ASP A 89 -3.78 22.49 -6.42
CA ASP A 89 -3.93 22.88 -7.82
C ASP A 89 -2.71 22.43 -8.67
N GLU A 90 -2.84 22.48 -9.99
CA GLU A 90 -1.80 22.01 -10.94
C GLU A 90 -0.44 22.69 -10.70
N ARG A 91 -0.42 23.97 -10.33
CA ARG A 91 0.81 24.72 -10.07
C ARG A 91 1.51 24.23 -8.79
N SER A 92 0.74 23.99 -7.74
CA SER A 92 1.22 23.49 -6.45
C SER A 92 1.70 22.05 -6.58
N GLN A 93 0.99 21.24 -7.36
CA GLN A 93 1.39 19.87 -7.72
C GLN A 93 2.76 19.84 -8.42
N ALA A 94 2.96 20.67 -9.45
CA ALA A 94 4.25 20.75 -10.14
C ALA A 94 5.39 21.22 -9.21
N THR A 95 5.10 22.14 -8.29
CA THR A 95 6.08 22.60 -7.28
C THR A 95 6.46 21.46 -6.33
N LEU A 96 5.47 20.66 -5.90
CA LEU A 96 5.70 19.52 -5.04
C LEU A 96 6.51 18.42 -5.73
N GLU A 97 6.21 18.11 -6.99
CA GLU A 97 6.99 17.15 -7.78
C GLU A 97 8.47 17.57 -7.89
N GLU A 98 8.71 18.84 -8.15
CA GLU A 98 10.06 19.40 -8.23
C GLU A 98 10.77 19.36 -6.87
N ALA A 99 10.08 19.71 -5.79
CA ALA A 99 10.62 19.61 -4.43
C ALA A 99 10.98 18.16 -4.07
N LEU A 100 10.10 17.19 -4.37
CA LEU A 100 10.36 15.76 -4.17
C LEU A 100 11.56 15.28 -4.99
N ARG A 101 11.70 15.74 -6.25
CA ARG A 101 12.86 15.44 -7.10
C ARG A 101 14.16 15.93 -6.48
N ILE A 102 14.19 17.20 -6.03
CA ILE A 102 15.37 17.79 -5.39
C ILE A 102 15.73 17.03 -4.11
N MET A 103 14.75 16.68 -3.28
CA MET A 103 15.00 15.94 -2.04
C MET A 103 15.56 14.53 -2.31
N ARG A 104 15.04 13.80 -3.30
CA ARG A 104 15.61 12.51 -3.75
C ARG A 104 17.08 12.64 -4.14
N GLU A 105 17.40 13.64 -4.97
CA GLU A 105 18.76 13.89 -5.42
C GLU A 105 19.69 14.24 -4.26
N ALA A 106 19.22 15.06 -3.31
CA ALA A 106 19.97 15.42 -2.12
C ALA A 106 20.26 14.19 -1.24
N ILE A 107 19.26 13.32 -1.01
CA ILE A 107 19.45 12.07 -0.25
C ILE A 107 20.47 11.16 -0.95
N ALA A 108 20.35 10.95 -2.27
CA ALA A 108 21.30 10.13 -3.02
C ALA A 108 22.74 10.67 -2.97
N VAL A 109 22.93 11.99 -2.90
CA VAL A 109 24.26 12.61 -2.71
C VAL A 109 24.78 12.38 -1.29
N LEU A 110 23.91 12.43 -0.28
CA LEU A 110 24.29 12.16 1.11
C LEU A 110 24.64 10.69 1.33
N GLU A 111 23.95 9.75 0.69
CA GLU A 111 24.25 8.32 0.75
C GLU A 111 25.62 8.00 0.13
N ARG A 112 25.97 8.63 -1.00
CA ARG A 112 27.29 8.46 -1.64
C ARG A 112 28.47 9.04 -0.85
N ARG A 113 28.22 9.99 0.06
CA ARG A 113 29.27 10.58 0.93
C ARG A 113 29.59 9.72 2.15
N ASP A 114 28.76 8.73 2.49
CA ASP A 114 28.95 7.83 3.63
C ASP A 114 29.91 6.65 3.36
N ASP A 115 30.43 6.51 2.13
CA ASP A 115 31.63 5.69 1.86
C ASP A 115 32.89 6.27 2.55
N ASP A 116 32.79 7.47 3.14
CA ASP A 116 33.83 8.07 3.97
C ASP A 116 33.67 7.65 5.45
N PRO A 117 34.60 6.85 6.02
CA PRO A 117 34.48 6.29 7.37
C PRO A 117 34.42 7.34 8.50
N VAL A 118 34.78 8.60 8.22
CA VAL A 118 34.71 9.70 9.21
C VAL A 118 33.28 10.22 9.40
N ALA A 119 32.42 10.14 8.37
CA ALA A 119 31.03 10.61 8.43
C ALA A 119 30.10 9.67 9.22
N GLN A 120 30.44 8.37 9.26
CA GLN A 120 29.67 7.33 9.96
C GLN A 120 29.71 7.46 11.50
N LEU A 121 30.63 8.25 12.05
CA LEU A 121 30.84 8.41 13.50
C LEU A 121 29.93 9.47 14.16
N SER A 122 29.08 10.18 13.40
CA SER A 122 28.19 11.21 13.94
C SER A 122 26.76 10.69 14.20
N PRO A 123 26.36 10.45 15.46
CA PRO A 123 25.07 9.84 15.78
C PRO A 123 23.86 10.69 15.33
N HIS A 124 24.02 12.01 15.33
CA HIS A 124 22.93 12.95 14.99
C HIS A 124 22.69 13.04 13.47
N GLY A 125 23.74 12.82 12.67
CA GLY A 125 23.61 12.74 11.21
C GLY A 125 22.86 11.49 10.75
N GLY A 126 22.99 10.37 11.48
CA GLY A 126 22.24 9.14 11.21
C GLY A 126 20.74 9.31 11.50
N ALA A 127 20.38 9.85 12.68
CA ALA A 127 18.98 10.02 13.08
C ALA A 127 18.21 11.00 12.19
N LEU A 128 18.80 12.15 11.84
CA LEU A 128 18.19 13.12 10.92
C LEU A 128 17.97 12.52 9.53
N ARG A 129 18.92 11.69 9.05
CA ARG A 129 18.82 10.99 7.76
C ARG A 129 17.73 9.92 7.75
N ALA A 130 17.66 9.09 8.78
CA ALA A 130 16.62 8.07 8.91
C ALA A 130 15.23 8.73 8.89
N HIS A 131 15.04 9.80 9.67
CA HIS A 131 13.77 10.51 9.71
C HIS A 131 13.43 11.22 8.39
N ALA A 132 14.43 11.81 7.71
CA ALA A 132 14.24 12.43 6.39
C ALA A 132 13.88 11.39 5.32
N GLY A 133 14.51 10.21 5.36
CA GLY A 133 14.19 9.09 4.47
C GLY A 133 12.77 8.58 4.69
N GLU A 134 12.38 8.32 5.94
CA GLU A 134 11.02 7.89 6.31
C GLU A 134 9.97 8.91 5.86
N THR A 135 10.22 10.21 6.08
CA THR A 135 9.30 11.29 5.67
C THR A 135 9.17 11.38 4.15
N LEU A 136 10.29 11.26 3.42
CA LEU A 136 10.29 11.29 1.96
C LEU A 136 9.53 10.09 1.40
N GLU A 137 9.79 8.88 1.92
CA GLU A 137 9.09 7.67 1.51
C GLU A 137 7.59 7.83 1.71
N LEU A 138 7.15 8.32 2.87
CA LEU A 138 5.73 8.58 3.15
C LEU A 138 5.11 9.54 2.12
N LEU A 139 5.77 10.66 1.82
CA LEU A 139 5.29 11.65 0.84
C LEU A 139 5.25 11.07 -0.57
N GLU A 140 6.23 10.27 -0.96
CA GLU A 140 6.29 9.62 -2.27
C GLU A 140 5.17 8.61 -2.44
N ARG A 141 4.95 7.73 -1.45
CA ARG A 141 3.85 6.77 -1.49
C ARG A 141 2.50 7.49 -1.55
N ALA A 142 2.33 8.55 -0.77
CA ALA A 142 1.13 9.39 -0.80
C ALA A 142 0.90 10.02 -2.18
N TRP A 143 1.97 10.50 -2.83
CA TRP A 143 1.91 11.07 -4.17
C TRP A 143 1.55 10.04 -5.24
N GLU A 144 2.14 8.85 -5.19
CA GLU A 144 1.86 7.75 -6.14
C GLU A 144 0.40 7.29 -6.06
N ILE A 145 -0.14 7.15 -4.84
CA ILE A 145 -1.56 6.86 -4.62
C ILE A 145 -2.41 7.90 -5.32
N GLN A 146 -2.14 9.18 -5.08
CA GLN A 146 -2.93 10.26 -5.65
C GLN A 146 -2.94 10.22 -7.19
N ARG A 147 -1.79 9.99 -7.82
CA ARG A 147 -1.70 9.88 -9.28
C ARG A 147 -2.46 8.67 -9.83
N SER A 148 -2.29 7.50 -9.21
CA SER A 148 -2.97 6.27 -9.61
C SER A 148 -4.49 6.41 -9.52
N VAL A 149 -5.01 7.03 -8.45
CA VAL A 149 -6.44 7.31 -8.30
C VAL A 149 -6.94 8.26 -9.40
N LEU A 150 -6.23 9.36 -9.66
CA LEU A 150 -6.60 10.30 -10.72
C LEU A 150 -6.62 9.65 -12.11
N GLU A 151 -5.59 8.86 -12.44
CA GLU A 151 -5.50 8.15 -13.73
C GLU A 151 -6.66 7.15 -13.92
N ARG A 152 -7.03 6.42 -12.87
CA ARG A 152 -8.18 5.50 -12.92
C ARG A 152 -9.51 6.22 -13.04
N VAL A 153 -9.76 7.26 -12.25
CA VAL A 153 -11.02 8.03 -12.30
C VAL A 153 -11.20 8.70 -13.67
N THR A 154 -10.13 9.26 -14.23
CA THR A 154 -10.17 9.87 -15.56
C THR A 154 -10.38 8.86 -16.67
N ARG A 155 -9.85 7.63 -16.54
CA ARG A 155 -10.12 6.52 -17.45
C ARG A 155 -11.58 6.07 -17.40
N ASP A 156 -12.10 5.76 -16.21
CA ASP A 156 -13.50 5.36 -16.01
C ASP A 156 -14.48 6.44 -16.53
N ALA A 157 -14.16 7.72 -16.35
CA ALA A 157 -14.96 8.81 -16.87
C ALA A 157 -14.97 8.86 -18.41
N LYS A 158 -13.82 8.59 -19.06
CA LYS A 158 -13.73 8.51 -20.53
C LYS A 158 -14.50 7.32 -21.08
N ASP A 159 -14.41 6.16 -20.44
CA ASP A 159 -15.10 4.94 -20.88
C ASP A 159 -16.63 5.14 -20.82
N ARG A 160 -17.15 5.77 -19.75
CA ARG A 160 -18.58 6.10 -19.64
C ARG A 160 -19.09 7.11 -20.67
N LEU A 161 -18.23 8.01 -21.14
CA LEU A 161 -18.56 8.98 -22.18
C LEU A 161 -18.47 8.39 -23.59
N ALA A 162 -17.73 7.29 -23.77
CA ALA A 162 -17.63 6.59 -25.05
C ALA A 162 -18.77 5.58 -25.27
N GLU A 163 -19.43 5.13 -24.19
CA GLU A 163 -20.55 4.18 -24.23
C GLU A 163 -21.94 4.85 -24.32
N GLY A 164 -22.04 6.19 -24.24
CA GLY A 164 -23.29 6.96 -24.30
C GLY A 164 -23.41 7.83 -25.54
#